data_AF-X1K0N6-F1
#
_entry.id   AF-X1K0N6-F1
#
_cell.length_a   1.000
_cell.length_b   1.000
_cell.length_c   1.000
_cell.angle_alpha   90.00
_cell.angle_beta   90.00
_cell.angle_gamma   90.00
#
_symmetry.space_group_name_H-M   'P 1'
#
loop_
_entity.id
_entity.type
_entity.pdbx_description
1 polymer ?
#
loop_
_entity_poly.entity_id
_entity_poly.type
_entity_poly.pdbx_seq_one_letter_code
_entity_poly.pdbx_strand_id
1 'polypeptide(L)'
;LAHFLPSPAQAIAFLAHEVFEPEMIEKYGLDSEFEGLDLTIPRKIGMTDEMSLNFWRDHWTHASWMQIVEMRRRELIEDDDVWEWFRLVEIPPYWREKLTALIWEIPTRVDVRRWWDMRTIDETELRSIYGRQGYHGKDLDNYVIWTKVYVAFPDLIARYKNNWISKEDLMTELYALNPEHPERMDELYETKFKNVTEERVSETTALTRSLIIKGAKEGKLSPEETIDLLMLKNYDRWEAEYIYDIEVGAASSPETPMEFRQLVESYRHAVGLPFKEIPTEVLEASKTLSDLRLKLSQAMAAKEAEDKVSRLQADIELAEVALRQLKADYGL
;
A
#
# COMPACT_ATOMS: atom_id res chain seq x y z
N LEU A 1 74.54 37.85 -2.21
CA LEU A 1 73.80 37.11 -1.16
C LEU A 1 73.12 35.93 -1.83
N ALA A 2 73.10 34.75 -1.22
CA ALA A 2 72.28 33.64 -1.70
C ALA A 2 70.82 33.93 -1.32
N HIS A 3 69.92 33.93 -2.30
CA HIS A 3 68.49 34.11 -2.07
C HIS A 3 67.87 32.78 -1.65
N PHE A 4 66.82 32.83 -0.82
CA PHE A 4 66.02 31.64 -0.50
C PHE A 4 65.43 31.07 -1.80
N LEU A 5 65.57 29.76 -1.98
CA LEU A 5 64.97 29.01 -3.08
C LEU A 5 63.97 27.99 -2.53
N PRO A 6 62.90 27.67 -3.28
CA PRO A 6 61.93 26.67 -2.87
C PRO A 6 62.61 25.30 -2.77
N SER A 7 62.05 24.43 -1.93
CA SER A 7 62.43 23.01 -1.95
C SER A 7 62.09 22.40 -3.32
N PRO A 8 62.72 21.27 -3.70
CA PRO A 8 62.37 20.59 -4.96
C PRO A 8 60.87 20.29 -5.09
N ALA A 9 60.20 19.91 -4.00
CA ALA A 9 58.76 19.66 -4.02
C ALA A 9 57.94 20.93 -4.31
N GLN A 10 58.30 22.07 -3.68
CA GLN A 10 57.65 23.36 -3.93
C GLN A 10 57.94 23.86 -5.35
N ALA A 11 59.15 23.68 -5.85
CA ALA A 11 59.49 24.04 -7.22
C ALA A 11 58.65 23.26 -8.25
N ILE A 12 58.40 21.97 -7.99
CA ILE A 12 57.48 21.17 -8.82
C ILE A 12 56.04 21.63 -8.66
N ALA A 13 55.58 21.94 -7.44
CA ALA A 13 54.22 22.45 -7.20
C ALA A 13 53.97 23.74 -7.99
N PHE A 14 54.93 24.68 -8.03
CA PHE A 14 54.79 25.91 -8.82
C PHE A 14 54.61 25.64 -10.31
N LEU A 15 55.26 24.61 -10.85
CA LEU A 15 55.08 24.22 -12.26
C LEU A 15 53.72 23.58 -12.53
N ALA A 16 53.06 23.06 -11.50
CA ALA A 16 51.81 22.31 -11.58
C ALA A 16 50.59 23.23 -11.33
N HIS A 17 50.63 24.04 -10.26
CA HIS A 17 49.53 24.89 -9.82
C HIS A 17 49.46 26.25 -10.54
N GLU A 18 49.83 26.29 -11.82
CA GLU A 18 49.63 27.47 -12.70
C GLU A 18 50.37 28.76 -12.25
N VAL A 19 51.37 28.67 -11.37
CA VAL A 19 52.07 29.83 -10.77
C VAL A 19 52.77 30.72 -11.82
N PHE A 20 53.08 30.16 -12.98
CA PHE A 20 53.78 30.82 -14.07
C PHE A 20 52.91 31.04 -15.31
N GLU A 21 51.61 30.77 -15.23
CA GLU A 21 50.70 30.77 -16.38
C GLU A 21 49.78 32.01 -16.33
N PRO A 22 50.07 33.09 -17.09
CA PRO A 22 49.41 34.39 -16.93
C PRO A 22 47.89 34.35 -17.08
N GLU A 23 47.39 33.55 -18.03
CA GLU A 23 45.96 33.40 -18.28
C GLU A 23 45.24 32.77 -17.07
N MET A 24 45.88 31.80 -16.41
CA MET A 24 45.32 31.15 -15.22
C MET A 24 45.43 32.01 -13.97
N ILE A 25 46.54 32.76 -13.82
CA ILE A 25 46.70 33.75 -12.75
C ILE A 25 45.58 34.79 -12.80
N GLU A 26 45.25 35.28 -13.99
CA GLU A 26 44.15 36.22 -14.19
C GLU A 26 42.78 35.55 -13.95
N LYS A 27 42.52 34.39 -14.58
CA LYS A 27 41.24 33.66 -14.47
C LYS A 27 40.88 33.35 -13.01
N TYR A 28 41.83 32.84 -12.23
CA TYR A 28 41.61 32.44 -10.83
C TYR A 28 41.93 33.54 -9.82
N GLY A 29 42.45 34.69 -10.28
CA GLY A 29 42.85 35.79 -9.41
C GLY A 29 43.96 35.41 -8.43
N LEU A 30 44.96 34.64 -8.86
CA LEU A 30 46.00 34.09 -7.97
C LEU A 30 46.89 35.16 -7.32
N ASP A 31 46.95 36.37 -7.90
CA ASP A 31 47.65 37.55 -7.36
C ASP A 31 46.80 38.37 -6.37
N SER A 32 45.52 38.02 -6.20
CA SER A 32 44.60 38.77 -5.35
C SER A 32 45.14 38.89 -3.93
N GLU A 33 44.93 40.07 -3.33
CA GLU A 33 45.32 40.41 -1.95
C GLU A 33 46.84 40.47 -1.68
N PHE A 34 47.70 40.11 -2.64
CA PHE A 34 49.17 40.08 -2.44
C PHE A 34 49.76 41.45 -2.09
N GLU A 35 49.31 42.52 -2.75
CA GLU A 35 49.80 43.89 -2.52
C GLU A 35 49.55 44.40 -1.09
N GLY A 36 48.57 43.81 -0.39
CA GLY A 36 48.23 44.16 0.99
C GLY A 36 49.11 43.50 2.05
N LEU A 37 50.01 42.58 1.66
CA LEU A 37 50.78 41.77 2.60
C LEU A 37 52.02 42.49 3.15
N ASP A 38 52.29 42.30 4.44
CA ASP A 38 53.58 42.66 5.04
C ASP A 38 54.63 41.56 4.79
N LEU A 39 55.49 41.80 3.79
CA LEU A 39 56.58 40.87 3.43
C LEU A 39 57.79 40.92 4.38
N THR A 40 57.71 41.59 5.53
CA THR A 40 58.81 41.68 6.51
C THR A 40 59.33 40.32 6.95
N ILE A 41 58.44 39.34 7.21
CA ILE A 41 58.85 37.98 7.62
C ILE A 41 59.52 37.21 6.47
N PRO A 42 58.90 37.08 5.27
CA PRO A 42 59.55 36.46 4.11
C PRO A 42 60.93 37.05 3.79
N ARG A 43 61.07 38.39 3.82
CA ARG A 43 62.35 39.06 3.56
C ARG A 43 63.41 38.71 4.62
N LYS A 44 63.02 38.61 5.90
CA LYS A 44 63.94 38.22 6.99
C LYS A 44 64.51 36.81 6.83
N ILE A 45 63.75 35.89 6.23
CA ILE A 45 64.23 34.53 5.93
C ILE A 45 64.94 34.43 4.58
N GLY A 46 65.16 35.57 3.89
CA GLY A 46 65.90 35.65 2.64
C GLY A 46 65.07 35.43 1.38
N MET A 47 63.74 35.41 1.48
CA MET A 47 62.84 35.32 0.34
C MET A 47 62.74 36.67 -0.38
N THR A 48 62.82 36.65 -1.72
CA THR A 48 62.55 37.83 -2.53
C THR A 48 61.04 38.09 -2.60
N ASP A 49 60.65 39.31 -2.98
CA ASP A 49 59.25 39.65 -3.18
C ASP A 49 58.62 38.80 -4.30
N GLU A 50 59.37 38.54 -5.38
CA GLU A 50 59.00 37.62 -6.46
C GLU A 50 58.77 36.19 -5.95
N MET A 51 59.68 35.66 -5.12
CA MET A 51 59.52 34.32 -4.57
C MET A 51 58.32 34.25 -3.61
N SER A 52 58.08 35.32 -2.85
CA SER A 52 56.90 35.43 -1.99
C SER A 52 55.60 35.40 -2.80
N LEU A 53 55.60 36.04 -3.98
CA LEU A 53 54.46 36.00 -4.91
C LEU A 53 54.23 34.60 -5.48
N ASN A 54 55.29 33.87 -5.83
CA ASN A 54 55.14 32.49 -6.31
C ASN A 54 54.54 31.57 -5.24
N PHE A 55 55.01 31.68 -4.00
CA PHE A 55 54.40 30.98 -2.87
C PHE A 55 52.95 31.41 -2.62
N TRP A 56 52.63 32.68 -2.86
CA TRP A 56 51.25 33.15 -2.79
C TRP A 56 50.38 32.54 -3.90
N ARG A 57 50.82 32.51 -5.16
CA ARG A 57 50.02 31.88 -6.21
C ARG A 57 49.72 30.39 -5.94
N ASP A 58 50.65 29.70 -5.29
CA ASP A 58 50.54 28.28 -4.91
C ASP A 58 49.68 28.02 -3.65
N HIS A 59 49.41 29.03 -2.82
CA HIS A 59 48.83 28.82 -1.48
C HIS A 59 47.32 28.55 -1.48
N TRP A 60 46.63 28.90 -2.56
CA TRP A 60 45.17 28.91 -2.61
C TRP A 60 44.59 27.50 -2.46
N THR A 61 43.44 27.42 -1.79
CA THR A 61 42.66 26.18 -1.75
C THR A 61 41.59 26.23 -2.83
N HIS A 62 41.70 25.33 -3.81
CA HIS A 62 40.72 25.23 -4.89
C HIS A 62 39.46 24.47 -4.46
N ALA A 63 38.37 24.66 -5.21
CA ALA A 63 37.11 23.96 -4.98
C ALA A 63 37.32 22.44 -4.96
N SER A 64 36.63 21.75 -4.06
CA SER A 64 36.65 20.29 -3.99
C SER A 64 35.89 19.65 -5.15
N TRP A 65 36.17 18.38 -5.44
CA TRP A 65 35.45 17.61 -6.46
C TRP A 65 33.92 17.68 -6.28
N MET A 66 33.42 17.57 -5.05
CA MET A 66 31.98 17.65 -4.77
C MET A 66 31.40 19.03 -5.11
N GLN A 67 32.15 20.11 -4.88
CA GLN A 67 31.71 21.45 -5.28
C GLN A 67 31.71 21.61 -6.80
N ILE A 68 32.70 21.06 -7.51
CA ILE A 68 32.77 21.06 -8.97
C ILE A 68 31.59 20.29 -9.58
N VAL A 69 31.30 19.09 -9.06
CA VAL A 69 30.14 18.29 -9.49
C VAL A 69 28.84 19.07 -9.32
N GLU A 70 28.63 19.68 -8.15
CA GLU A 70 27.42 20.47 -7.88
C GLU A 70 27.31 21.72 -8.77
N MET A 71 28.42 22.45 -8.98
CA MET A 71 28.43 23.60 -9.90
C MET A 71 28.10 23.17 -11.31
N ARG A 72 28.67 22.04 -11.78
CA ARG A 72 28.43 21.53 -13.12
C ARG A 72 26.99 21.07 -13.32
N ARG A 73 26.43 20.31 -12.36
CA ARG A 73 25.02 19.85 -12.37
C ARG A 73 24.03 21.01 -12.36
N ARG A 74 24.40 22.14 -11.78
CA ARG A 74 23.59 23.37 -11.74
C ARG A 74 23.87 24.30 -12.92
N GLU A 75 24.65 23.85 -13.90
CA GLU A 75 24.97 24.61 -15.11
C GLU A 75 25.66 25.95 -14.80
N LEU A 76 26.42 26.01 -13.71
CA LEU A 76 27.21 27.20 -13.33
C LEU A 76 28.59 27.24 -14.00
N ILE A 77 29.04 26.08 -14.48
CA ILE A 77 30.30 25.87 -15.19
C ILE A 77 30.08 24.86 -16.32
N GLU A 78 30.99 24.84 -17.30
CA GLU A 78 30.96 23.91 -18.43
C GLU A 78 31.96 22.75 -18.26
N ASP A 79 31.89 21.75 -19.15
CA ASP A 79 32.81 20.60 -19.13
C ASP A 79 34.28 21.02 -19.28
N ASP A 80 34.54 22.08 -20.05
CA ASP A 80 35.88 22.66 -20.23
C ASP A 80 36.42 23.24 -18.91
N ASP A 81 35.58 23.88 -18.10
CA ASP A 81 35.96 24.38 -16.78
C ASP A 81 36.30 23.21 -15.83
N VAL A 82 35.56 22.10 -15.89
CA VAL A 82 35.88 20.88 -15.14
C VAL A 82 37.23 20.31 -15.58
N TRP A 83 37.52 20.33 -16.88
CA TRP A 83 38.79 19.85 -17.43
C TRP A 83 39.98 20.70 -16.99
N GLU A 84 39.83 22.02 -17.01
CA GLU A 84 40.83 22.94 -16.49
C GLU A 84 41.03 22.78 -14.98
N TRP A 85 39.95 22.59 -14.22
CA TRP A 85 40.05 22.31 -12.79
C TRP A 85 40.87 21.03 -12.52
N PHE A 86 40.70 19.96 -13.30
CA PHE A 86 41.53 18.75 -13.16
C PHE A 86 43.03 19.01 -13.41
N ARG A 87 43.38 19.96 -14.27
CA ARG A 87 44.78 20.38 -14.46
C ARG A 87 45.26 21.12 -13.22
N LEU A 88 44.50 22.11 -12.77
CA LEU A 88 44.82 22.93 -11.59
C LEU A 88 45.06 22.11 -10.31
N VAL A 89 44.27 21.05 -10.09
CA VAL A 89 44.42 20.16 -8.92
C VAL A 89 45.20 18.87 -9.20
N GLU A 90 45.92 18.82 -10.32
CA GLU A 90 46.86 17.74 -10.65
C GLU A 90 46.23 16.34 -10.75
N ILE A 91 44.99 16.24 -11.23
CA ILE A 91 44.35 14.94 -11.52
C ILE A 91 44.88 14.41 -12.87
N PRO A 92 45.46 13.18 -12.90
CA PRO A 92 46.00 12.61 -14.12
C PRO A 92 44.95 12.47 -15.24
N PRO A 93 45.32 12.73 -16.52
CA PRO A 93 44.39 12.64 -17.65
C PRO A 93 43.60 11.34 -17.75
N TYR A 94 44.19 10.21 -17.36
CA TYR A 94 43.54 8.89 -17.38
C TYR A 94 42.21 8.85 -16.58
N TRP A 95 42.10 9.63 -15.51
CA TRP A 95 40.93 9.63 -14.62
C TRP A 95 39.87 10.66 -15.02
N ARG A 96 40.25 11.72 -15.74
CA ARG A 96 39.39 12.90 -15.97
C ARG A 96 38.06 12.53 -16.60
N GLU A 97 38.09 11.83 -17.73
CA GLU A 97 36.87 11.37 -18.43
C GLU A 97 35.98 10.49 -17.53
N LYS A 98 36.60 9.62 -16.72
CA LYS A 98 35.87 8.70 -15.82
C LYS A 98 35.21 9.44 -14.68
N LEU A 99 35.89 10.43 -14.12
CA LEU A 99 35.35 11.30 -13.07
C LEU A 99 34.26 12.21 -13.64
N THR A 100 34.45 12.80 -14.83
CA THR A 100 33.40 13.57 -15.51
C THR A 100 32.14 12.74 -15.74
N ALA A 101 32.26 11.47 -16.12
CA ALA A 101 31.10 10.59 -16.27
C ALA A 101 30.32 10.35 -14.97
N LEU A 102 30.96 10.47 -13.79
CA LEU A 102 30.30 10.35 -12.48
C LEU A 102 29.47 11.59 -12.11
N ILE A 103 29.61 12.69 -12.84
CA ILE A 103 28.80 13.88 -12.61
C ILE A 103 27.32 13.56 -12.84
N TRP A 104 26.98 12.68 -13.78
CA TRP A 104 25.58 12.40 -14.12
C TRP A 104 24.99 11.29 -13.28
N GLU A 105 23.75 11.48 -12.84
CA GLU A 105 23.03 10.49 -12.06
C GLU A 105 22.61 9.29 -12.92
N ILE A 106 22.61 8.13 -12.29
CA ILE A 106 22.05 6.92 -12.90
C ILE A 106 20.56 6.89 -12.53
N PRO A 107 19.66 6.67 -13.51
CA PRO A 107 18.22 6.67 -13.26
C PRO A 107 17.82 5.76 -12.10
N THR A 108 16.86 6.15 -11.27
CA THR A 108 16.49 5.37 -10.09
C THR A 108 15.82 4.05 -10.46
N ARG A 109 15.91 3.02 -9.61
CA ARG A 109 15.21 1.73 -9.83
C ARG A 109 13.71 1.90 -10.06
N VAL A 110 13.08 2.89 -9.41
CA VAL A 110 11.65 3.16 -9.56
C VAL A 110 11.34 3.64 -10.96
N ASP A 111 12.13 4.58 -11.49
CA ASP A 111 11.91 5.13 -12.83
C ASP A 111 12.28 4.12 -13.91
N VAL A 112 13.38 3.38 -13.74
CA VAL A 112 13.78 2.30 -14.65
C VAL A 112 12.69 1.23 -14.76
N ARG A 113 12.05 0.86 -13.65
CA ARG A 113 10.91 -0.07 -13.66
C ARG A 113 9.71 0.51 -14.42
N ARG A 114 9.43 1.82 -14.29
CA ARG A 114 8.36 2.48 -15.06
C ARG A 114 8.69 2.52 -16.55
N TRP A 115 9.95 2.76 -16.91
CA TRP A 115 10.41 2.71 -18.30
C TRP A 115 10.24 1.31 -18.90
N TRP A 116 10.58 0.27 -18.13
CA TRP A 116 10.32 -1.11 -18.50
C TRP A 116 8.82 -1.35 -18.71
N ASP A 117 7.98 -0.91 -17.77
CA ASP A 117 6.52 -1.02 -17.85
C ASP A 117 5.94 -0.36 -19.10
N MET A 118 6.38 0.87 -19.38
CA MET A 118 5.99 1.63 -20.56
C MET A 118 6.64 1.14 -21.86
N ARG A 119 7.52 0.13 -21.80
CA ARG A 119 8.29 -0.41 -22.94
C ARG A 119 9.13 0.65 -23.65
N THR A 120 9.61 1.66 -22.90
CA THR A 120 10.56 2.65 -23.43
C THR A 120 12.01 2.14 -23.39
N ILE A 121 12.24 1.02 -22.70
CA ILE A 121 13.51 0.28 -22.68
C ILE A 121 13.24 -1.22 -22.88
N ASP A 122 14.24 -1.95 -23.36
CA ASP A 122 14.24 -3.41 -23.47
C ASP A 122 15.03 -4.08 -22.32
N GLU A 123 15.16 -5.41 -22.34
CA GLU A 123 15.82 -6.13 -21.24
C GLU A 123 17.33 -5.85 -21.24
N THR A 124 17.91 -5.60 -22.42
CA THR A 124 19.31 -5.23 -22.59
C THR A 124 19.60 -3.93 -21.86
N GLU A 125 18.80 -2.88 -22.09
CA GLU A 125 18.96 -1.59 -21.44
C GLU A 125 18.58 -1.64 -19.95
N LEU A 126 17.56 -2.42 -19.58
CA LEU A 126 17.24 -2.67 -18.16
C LEU A 126 18.44 -3.26 -17.41
N ARG A 127 19.08 -4.29 -17.97
CA ARG A 127 20.29 -4.91 -17.41
C ARG A 127 21.45 -3.94 -17.37
N SER A 128 21.64 -3.15 -18.43
CA SER A 128 22.67 -2.12 -18.51
C SER A 128 22.53 -1.08 -17.38
N ILE A 129 21.31 -0.55 -17.16
CA ILE A 129 21.08 0.47 -16.13
C ILE A 129 21.29 -0.11 -14.73
N TYR A 130 20.74 -1.29 -14.43
CA TYR A 130 20.98 -1.96 -13.14
C TYR A 130 22.46 -2.30 -12.94
N GLY A 131 23.18 -2.67 -13.99
CA GLY A 131 24.63 -2.83 -13.97
C GLY A 131 25.36 -1.54 -13.61
N ARG A 132 24.97 -0.40 -14.22
CA ARG A 132 25.53 0.91 -13.88
C ARG A 132 25.24 1.31 -12.43
N GLN A 133 24.06 0.97 -11.90
CA GLN A 133 23.72 1.17 -10.47
C GLN A 133 24.57 0.32 -9.52
N GLY A 134 25.37 -0.63 -10.03
CA GLY A 134 26.26 -1.49 -9.25
C GLY A 134 25.70 -2.88 -8.95
N TYR A 135 24.55 -3.27 -9.53
CA TYR A 135 24.05 -4.64 -9.40
C TYR A 135 24.76 -5.57 -10.39
N HIS A 136 25.26 -6.69 -9.88
CA HIS A 136 26.01 -7.67 -10.68
C HIS A 136 25.67 -9.12 -10.31
N GLY A 137 26.00 -10.04 -11.21
CA GLY A 137 25.80 -11.47 -11.02
C GLY A 137 24.35 -11.80 -10.63
N LYS A 138 24.20 -12.63 -9.60
CA LYS A 138 22.88 -13.09 -9.14
C LYS A 138 21.95 -11.95 -8.70
N ASP A 139 22.49 -10.88 -8.13
CA ASP A 139 21.66 -9.74 -7.71
C ASP A 139 21.07 -9.02 -8.92
N LEU A 140 21.86 -8.86 -9.99
CA LEU A 140 21.38 -8.30 -11.25
C LEU A 140 20.25 -9.17 -11.83
N ASP A 141 20.46 -10.48 -11.90
CA ASP A 141 19.46 -11.42 -12.42
C ASP A 141 18.16 -11.37 -11.60
N ASN A 142 18.28 -11.38 -10.27
CA ASN A 142 17.14 -11.24 -9.37
C ASN A 142 16.39 -9.92 -9.59
N TYR A 143 17.09 -8.81 -9.79
CA TYR A 143 16.47 -7.50 -10.03
C TYR A 143 15.73 -7.45 -11.37
N VAL A 144 16.30 -8.05 -12.41
CA VAL A 144 15.65 -8.14 -13.73
C VAL A 144 14.38 -8.98 -13.64
N ILE A 145 14.46 -10.20 -13.07
CA ILE A 145 13.30 -11.08 -12.90
C ILE A 145 12.23 -10.39 -12.05
N TRP A 146 12.63 -9.78 -10.93
CA TRP A 146 11.70 -9.05 -10.06
C TRP A 146 10.99 -7.93 -10.83
N THR A 147 11.72 -7.16 -11.63
CA THR A 147 11.14 -6.05 -12.42
C THR A 147 10.12 -6.58 -13.42
N LYS A 148 10.46 -7.65 -14.15
CA LYS A 148 9.59 -8.30 -15.14
C LYS A 148 8.31 -8.80 -14.49
N VAL A 149 8.42 -9.58 -13.41
CA VAL A 149 7.28 -10.16 -12.70
C VAL A 149 6.44 -9.07 -12.02
N TYR A 150 7.06 -8.14 -11.30
CA TYR A 150 6.36 -7.10 -10.56
C TYR A 150 5.48 -6.24 -11.47
N VAL A 151 5.98 -5.95 -12.68
CA VAL A 151 5.29 -5.11 -13.65
C VAL A 151 4.22 -5.89 -14.42
N ALA A 152 4.54 -7.07 -14.94
CA ALA A 152 3.60 -7.83 -15.77
C ALA A 152 2.46 -8.45 -14.95
N PHE A 153 2.71 -8.88 -13.70
CA PHE A 153 1.74 -9.64 -12.92
C PHE A 153 0.41 -8.90 -12.69
N PRO A 154 0.36 -7.63 -12.24
CA PRO A 154 -0.91 -6.93 -12.08
C PRO A 154 -1.72 -6.79 -13.38
N ASP A 155 -1.06 -6.51 -14.51
CA ASP A 155 -1.70 -6.39 -15.82
C ASP A 155 -2.27 -7.73 -16.29
N LEU A 156 -1.47 -8.79 -16.23
CA LEU A 156 -1.91 -10.14 -16.59
C LEU A 156 -3.13 -10.58 -15.79
N ILE A 157 -3.14 -10.33 -14.49
CA ILE A 157 -4.28 -10.64 -13.62
C ILE A 157 -5.49 -9.80 -14.00
N ALA A 158 -5.32 -8.52 -14.36
CA ALA A 158 -6.41 -7.67 -14.82
C ALA A 158 -6.99 -8.14 -16.16
N ARG A 159 -6.13 -8.47 -17.14
CA ARG A 159 -6.52 -9.03 -18.44
C ARG A 159 -7.31 -10.32 -18.27
N TYR A 160 -6.86 -11.22 -17.39
CA TYR A 160 -7.58 -12.45 -17.08
C TYR A 160 -8.94 -12.19 -16.41
N LYS A 161 -8.99 -11.32 -15.38
CA LYS A 161 -10.25 -10.94 -14.71
C LYS A 161 -11.28 -10.31 -15.64
N ASN A 162 -10.81 -9.62 -16.68
CA ASN A 162 -11.65 -9.02 -17.72
C ASN A 162 -11.98 -9.97 -18.88
N ASN A 163 -11.60 -11.25 -18.80
CA ASN A 163 -11.76 -12.27 -19.84
C ASN A 163 -11.07 -11.91 -21.18
N TRP A 164 -9.99 -11.13 -21.15
CA TRP A 164 -9.22 -10.79 -22.35
C TRP A 164 -8.18 -11.86 -22.71
N ILE A 165 -7.81 -12.71 -21.76
CA ILE A 165 -6.91 -13.85 -21.94
C ILE A 165 -7.49 -15.07 -21.24
N SER A 166 -7.17 -16.27 -21.74
CA SER A 166 -7.53 -17.53 -21.08
C SER A 166 -6.63 -17.79 -19.86
N LYS A 167 -7.02 -18.77 -19.02
CA LYS A 167 -6.14 -19.25 -17.95
C LYS A 167 -4.84 -19.86 -18.51
N GLU A 168 -4.92 -20.54 -19.65
CA GLU A 168 -3.76 -21.14 -20.31
C GLU A 168 -2.78 -20.08 -20.79
N ASP A 169 -3.28 -19.01 -21.43
CA ASP A 169 -2.46 -17.87 -21.86
C ASP A 169 -1.83 -17.15 -20.66
N LEU A 170 -2.61 -16.92 -19.59
CA LEU A 170 -2.11 -16.33 -18.35
C LEU A 170 -0.94 -17.12 -17.79
N MET A 171 -1.10 -18.44 -17.60
CA MET A 171 -0.05 -19.26 -17.01
C MET A 171 1.17 -19.36 -17.93
N THR A 172 0.97 -19.42 -19.25
CA THR A 172 2.06 -19.38 -20.24
C THR A 172 2.89 -18.10 -20.12
N GLU A 173 2.23 -16.94 -20.06
CA GLU A 173 2.92 -15.65 -19.88
C GLU A 173 3.64 -15.60 -18.52
N LEU A 174 3.03 -16.09 -17.43
CA LEU A 174 3.66 -16.10 -16.11
C LEU A 174 4.92 -16.98 -16.06
N TYR A 175 4.87 -18.20 -16.60
CA TYR A 175 6.05 -19.08 -16.63
C TYR A 175 7.20 -18.49 -17.46
N ALA A 176 6.88 -17.79 -18.55
CA ALA A 176 7.88 -17.12 -19.36
C ALA A 176 8.62 -15.99 -18.62
N LEU A 177 8.00 -15.38 -17.61
CA LEU A 177 8.62 -14.31 -16.82
C LEU A 177 9.70 -14.82 -15.86
N ASN A 178 9.52 -16.03 -15.31
CA ASN A 178 10.50 -16.66 -14.42
C ASN A 178 10.58 -18.18 -14.65
N PRO A 179 11.25 -18.64 -15.72
CA PRO A 179 11.32 -20.05 -16.08
C PRO A 179 12.05 -20.93 -15.06
N GLU A 180 12.89 -20.33 -14.21
CA GLU A 180 13.64 -21.07 -13.18
C GLU A 180 12.78 -21.44 -11.97
N HIS A 181 11.65 -20.74 -11.77
CA HIS A 181 10.74 -20.94 -10.63
C HIS A 181 9.27 -20.97 -11.06
N PRO A 182 8.85 -21.94 -11.90
CA PRO A 182 7.47 -22.08 -12.32
C PRO A 182 6.51 -22.28 -11.13
N GLU A 183 6.94 -22.99 -10.09
CA GLU A 183 6.16 -23.22 -8.86
C GLU A 183 5.77 -21.92 -8.17
N ARG A 184 6.63 -20.90 -8.24
CA ARG A 184 6.34 -19.60 -7.66
C ARG A 184 5.25 -18.87 -8.43
N MET A 185 5.13 -19.12 -9.74
CA MET A 185 4.08 -18.52 -10.57
C MET A 185 2.71 -19.14 -10.24
N ASP A 186 2.68 -20.44 -9.95
CA ASP A 186 1.47 -21.12 -9.44
C ASP A 186 1.00 -20.51 -8.12
N GLU A 187 1.90 -20.38 -7.14
CA GLU A 187 1.58 -19.76 -5.86
C GLU A 187 1.07 -18.32 -6.02
N LEU A 188 1.67 -17.53 -6.92
CA LEU A 188 1.21 -16.17 -7.21
C LEU A 188 -0.21 -16.16 -7.77
N TYR A 189 -0.54 -17.10 -8.66
CA TYR A 189 -1.90 -17.27 -9.17
C TYR A 189 -2.86 -17.66 -8.03
N GLU A 190 -2.54 -18.67 -7.23
CA GLU A 190 -3.38 -19.16 -6.12
C GLU A 190 -3.65 -18.08 -5.07
N THR A 191 -2.65 -17.25 -4.75
CA THR A 191 -2.86 -16.13 -3.80
C THR A 191 -3.86 -15.08 -4.31
N LYS A 192 -4.10 -15.00 -5.63
CA LYS A 192 -5.09 -14.11 -6.24
C LYS A 192 -6.42 -14.79 -6.53
N PHE A 193 -6.42 -16.11 -6.69
CA PHE A 193 -7.61 -16.91 -7.00
C PHE A 193 -7.65 -18.13 -6.09
N LYS A 194 -8.59 -18.14 -5.14
CA LYS A 194 -8.92 -19.39 -4.43
C LYS A 194 -9.57 -20.36 -5.41
N ASN A 195 -9.28 -21.65 -5.30
CA ASN A 195 -10.10 -22.71 -5.88
C ASN A 195 -11.51 -22.61 -5.28
N VAL A 196 -12.39 -21.86 -5.93
CA VAL A 196 -13.82 -21.98 -5.71
C VAL A 196 -14.20 -23.24 -6.46
N THR A 197 -14.44 -24.32 -5.72
CA THR A 197 -15.01 -25.56 -6.24
C THR A 197 -16.21 -25.19 -7.11
N GLU A 198 -16.14 -25.57 -8.37
CA GLU A 198 -17.17 -25.36 -9.37
C GLU A 198 -18.42 -26.14 -8.97
N GLU A 199 -19.38 -25.46 -8.36
CA GLU A 199 -20.79 -25.77 -8.53
C GLU A 199 -21.58 -24.46 -8.46
N ARG A 200 -21.58 -23.70 -9.57
CA ARG A 200 -22.46 -22.54 -9.72
C ARG A 200 -23.06 -22.48 -11.11
N VAL A 201 -24.30 -22.96 -11.21
CA VAL A 201 -25.17 -22.77 -12.36
C VAL A 201 -25.47 -21.26 -12.49
N SER A 202 -25.11 -20.72 -13.65
CA SER A 202 -24.96 -19.30 -13.97
C SER A 202 -26.25 -18.51 -14.20
N GLU A 203 -27.39 -18.90 -13.62
CA GLU A 203 -28.66 -18.18 -13.82
C GLU A 203 -29.19 -17.51 -12.54
N THR A 204 -28.83 -17.99 -11.35
CA THR A 204 -29.32 -17.46 -10.07
C THR A 204 -28.44 -16.34 -9.48
N THR A 205 -27.31 -16.01 -10.12
CA THR A 205 -26.41 -14.95 -9.68
C THR A 205 -26.87 -13.53 -10.01
N ALA A 206 -27.83 -13.33 -10.94
CA ALA A 206 -28.28 -12.00 -11.33
C ALA A 206 -29.03 -11.23 -10.22
N LEU A 207 -29.75 -11.93 -9.35
CA LEU A 207 -30.46 -11.31 -8.24
C LEU A 207 -29.49 -10.98 -7.12
N THR A 208 -29.33 -9.71 -6.74
CA THR A 208 -28.59 -9.33 -5.53
C THR A 208 -29.37 -9.73 -4.28
N ARG A 209 -28.72 -9.87 -3.12
CA ARG A 209 -29.41 -10.05 -1.82
C ARG A 209 -30.55 -9.04 -1.64
N SER A 210 -30.30 -7.77 -1.98
CA SER A 210 -31.30 -6.71 -1.90
C SER A 210 -32.49 -6.91 -2.83
N LEU A 211 -32.30 -7.45 -4.03
CA LEU A 211 -33.39 -7.79 -4.96
C LEU A 211 -34.20 -9.00 -4.48
N ILE A 212 -33.54 -10.00 -3.90
CA ILE A 212 -34.18 -11.18 -3.30
C ILE A 212 -35.09 -10.74 -2.14
N ILE A 213 -34.56 -9.96 -1.20
CA ILE A 213 -35.33 -9.44 -0.06
C ILE A 213 -36.46 -8.52 -0.50
N LYS A 214 -36.25 -7.68 -1.52
CA LYS A 214 -37.31 -6.84 -2.09
C LYS A 214 -38.41 -7.69 -2.73
N GLY A 215 -38.07 -8.73 -3.49
CA GLY A 215 -39.04 -9.65 -4.07
C GLY A 215 -39.88 -10.36 -3.01
N ALA A 216 -39.24 -10.79 -1.91
CA ALA A 216 -39.90 -11.41 -0.77
C ALA A 216 -40.85 -10.43 -0.05
N LYS A 217 -40.42 -9.19 0.21
CA LYS A 217 -41.27 -8.12 0.79
C LYS A 217 -42.47 -7.75 -0.07
N GLU A 218 -42.30 -7.80 -1.39
CA GLU A 218 -43.38 -7.54 -2.35
C GLU A 218 -44.30 -8.75 -2.56
N GLY A 219 -44.09 -9.86 -1.82
CA GLY A 219 -44.88 -11.09 -1.93
C GLY A 219 -44.69 -11.84 -3.26
N LYS A 220 -43.62 -11.54 -4.00
CA LYS A 220 -43.28 -12.17 -5.29
C LYS A 220 -42.45 -13.44 -5.13
N LEU A 221 -41.92 -13.68 -3.94
CA LEU A 221 -41.17 -14.88 -3.58
C LEU A 221 -41.77 -15.45 -2.30
N SER A 222 -41.95 -16.77 -2.25
CA SER A 222 -42.32 -17.48 -1.03
C SER A 222 -41.16 -17.51 -0.02
N PRO A 223 -41.40 -17.85 1.26
CA PRO A 223 -40.34 -17.99 2.27
C PRO A 223 -39.25 -18.97 1.82
N GLU A 224 -39.62 -20.18 1.36
CA GLU A 224 -38.64 -21.20 0.93
C GLU A 224 -37.86 -20.75 -0.31
N GLU A 225 -38.53 -20.16 -1.32
CA GLU A 225 -37.82 -19.61 -2.50
C GLU A 225 -36.86 -18.48 -2.13
N THR A 226 -37.19 -17.69 -1.10
CA THR A 226 -36.30 -16.63 -0.62
C THR A 226 -35.09 -17.21 0.09
N ILE A 227 -35.29 -18.22 0.94
CA ILE A 227 -34.21 -18.93 1.65
C ILE A 227 -33.28 -19.62 0.63
N ASP A 228 -33.83 -20.33 -0.35
CA ASP A 228 -33.06 -20.98 -1.41
C ASP A 228 -32.22 -19.97 -2.22
N LEU A 229 -32.82 -18.84 -2.62
CA LEU A 229 -32.12 -17.77 -3.34
C LEU A 229 -31.02 -17.11 -2.49
N LEU A 230 -31.21 -17.00 -1.18
CA LEU A 230 -30.20 -16.53 -0.24
C LEU A 230 -29.08 -17.56 -0.07
N MET A 231 -29.40 -18.85 0.02
CA MET A 231 -28.38 -19.91 0.11
C MET A 231 -27.46 -19.92 -1.12
N LEU A 232 -28.00 -19.61 -2.29
CA LEU A 232 -27.23 -19.42 -3.52
C LEU A 232 -26.26 -18.22 -3.47
N LYS A 233 -26.35 -17.36 -2.45
CA LYS A 233 -25.41 -16.26 -2.15
C LYS A 233 -24.34 -16.62 -1.12
N ASN A 234 -24.12 -17.91 -0.84
CA ASN A 234 -23.23 -18.42 0.20
C ASN A 234 -23.69 -18.06 1.62
N TYR A 235 -25.00 -17.91 1.83
CA TYR A 235 -25.54 -18.00 3.18
C TYR A 235 -25.80 -19.47 3.48
N ASP A 236 -25.46 -19.95 4.66
CA ASP A 236 -25.99 -21.26 5.09
C ASP A 236 -27.51 -21.17 5.31
N ARG A 237 -28.18 -22.32 5.44
CA ARG A 237 -29.66 -22.35 5.55
C ARG A 237 -30.15 -21.51 6.74
N TRP A 238 -29.43 -21.56 7.85
CA TRP A 238 -29.78 -20.82 9.06
C TRP A 238 -29.55 -19.31 8.89
N GLU A 239 -28.45 -18.90 8.25
CA GLU A 239 -28.17 -17.50 7.91
C GLU A 239 -29.24 -16.93 6.97
N ALA A 240 -29.69 -17.72 5.99
CA ALA A 240 -30.74 -17.35 5.06
C ALA A 240 -32.10 -17.19 5.76
N GLU A 241 -32.46 -18.11 6.66
CA GLU A 241 -33.65 -18.02 7.52
C GLU A 241 -33.59 -16.78 8.43
N TYR A 242 -32.47 -16.54 9.09
CA TYR A 242 -32.27 -15.37 9.95
C TYR A 242 -32.37 -14.05 9.17
N ILE A 243 -31.79 -13.98 7.98
CA ILE A 243 -31.92 -12.82 7.08
C ILE A 243 -33.37 -12.64 6.65
N TYR A 244 -34.06 -13.73 6.30
CA TYR A 244 -35.48 -13.69 5.97
C TYR A 244 -36.29 -13.15 7.15
N ASP A 245 -36.09 -13.67 8.35
CA ASP A 245 -36.84 -13.28 9.55
C ASP A 245 -36.58 -11.82 9.94
N ILE A 246 -35.34 -11.34 9.84
CA ILE A 246 -35.01 -9.96 10.19
C ILE A 246 -35.40 -8.99 9.09
N GLU A 247 -35.20 -9.33 7.83
CA GLU A 247 -35.39 -8.34 6.78
C GLU A 247 -36.78 -8.41 6.18
N VAL A 248 -37.36 -9.59 6.03
CA VAL A 248 -38.69 -9.83 5.45
C VAL A 248 -39.74 -10.04 6.55
N GLY A 249 -39.43 -10.86 7.56
CA GLY A 249 -40.30 -11.19 8.70
C GLY A 249 -40.44 -10.07 9.73
N ALA A 250 -39.46 -9.16 9.86
CA ALA A 250 -39.49 -8.04 10.80
C ALA A 250 -40.38 -6.88 10.34
N ALA A 251 -41.57 -7.20 9.83
CA ALA A 251 -42.70 -6.30 9.89
C ALA A 251 -43.26 -6.17 11.33
N SER A 252 -42.85 -7.02 12.28
CA SER A 252 -43.20 -6.86 13.70
C SER A 252 -41.94 -6.80 14.57
N SER A 253 -41.73 -5.64 15.22
CA SER A 253 -40.85 -5.55 16.39
C SER A 253 -41.33 -6.55 17.45
N PRO A 254 -40.45 -7.14 18.28
CA PRO A 254 -40.90 -8.03 19.35
C PRO A 254 -41.98 -7.35 20.20
N GLU A 255 -43.16 -7.95 20.27
CA GLU A 255 -44.33 -7.41 20.98
C GLU A 255 -44.50 -8.05 22.36
N THR A 256 -43.86 -9.21 22.58
CA THR A 256 -43.98 -9.96 23.83
C THR A 256 -42.64 -10.19 24.52
N PRO A 257 -42.60 -10.33 25.87
CA PRO A 257 -41.37 -10.61 26.60
C PRO A 257 -40.64 -11.88 26.15
N MET A 258 -41.36 -12.90 25.67
CA MET A 258 -40.73 -14.13 25.18
C MET A 258 -40.14 -13.99 23.78
N GLU A 259 -40.70 -13.15 22.90
CA GLU A 259 -40.10 -12.79 21.61
C GLU A 259 -38.81 -11.98 21.80
N PHE A 260 -38.78 -11.07 22.79
CA PHE A 260 -37.54 -10.41 23.20
C PHE A 260 -36.49 -11.40 23.69
N ARG A 261 -36.90 -12.38 24.49
CA ARG A 261 -35.98 -13.43 24.97
C ARG A 261 -35.49 -14.30 23.82
N GLN A 262 -36.32 -14.61 22.84
CA GLN A 262 -35.93 -15.40 21.66
C GLN A 262 -34.83 -14.69 20.88
N LEU A 263 -34.92 -13.37 20.74
CA LEU A 263 -33.90 -12.54 20.10
C LEU A 263 -32.58 -12.50 20.88
N VAL A 264 -32.65 -12.53 22.22
CA VAL A 264 -31.44 -12.61 23.07
C VAL A 264 -30.79 -13.99 23.00
N GLU A 265 -31.58 -15.08 23.03
CA GLU A 265 -31.07 -16.45 22.93
C GLU A 265 -30.49 -16.72 21.53
N SER A 266 -31.08 -16.18 20.46
CA SER A 266 -30.54 -16.28 19.09
C SER A 266 -29.21 -15.55 18.95
N TYR A 267 -29.05 -14.37 19.58
CA TYR A 267 -27.77 -13.68 19.65
C TYR A 267 -26.72 -14.51 20.41
N ARG A 268 -27.07 -15.08 21.57
CA ARG A 268 -26.15 -15.92 22.36
C ARG A 268 -25.68 -17.13 21.56
N HIS A 269 -26.58 -17.75 20.79
CA HIS A 269 -26.23 -18.82 19.87
C HIS A 269 -25.23 -18.36 18.80
N ALA A 270 -25.45 -17.19 18.19
CA ALA A 270 -24.59 -16.65 17.12
C ALA A 270 -23.15 -16.34 17.58
N VAL A 271 -22.93 -16.04 18.86
CA VAL A 271 -21.59 -15.78 19.43
C VAL A 271 -20.99 -16.99 20.17
N GLY A 272 -21.60 -18.18 20.03
CA GLY A 272 -21.11 -19.42 20.65
C GLY A 272 -21.26 -19.49 22.18
N LEU A 273 -22.16 -18.69 22.76
CA LEU A 273 -22.49 -18.76 24.17
C LEU A 273 -23.57 -19.83 24.43
N PRO A 274 -23.62 -20.42 25.63
CA PRO A 274 -24.74 -21.28 26.02
C PRO A 274 -26.07 -20.55 25.87
N PHE A 275 -27.01 -21.17 25.16
CA PHE A 275 -28.34 -20.62 24.86
C PHE A 275 -29.44 -21.66 25.16
N LYS A 276 -30.69 -21.20 25.25
CA LYS A 276 -31.88 -22.05 25.36
C LYS A 276 -32.82 -21.79 24.19
N GLU A 277 -33.23 -22.85 23.52
CA GLU A 277 -34.27 -22.78 22.49
C GLU A 277 -35.62 -22.47 23.15
N ILE A 278 -36.37 -21.52 22.56
CA ILE A 278 -37.70 -21.14 23.04
C ILE A 278 -38.73 -21.78 22.12
N PRO A 279 -39.51 -22.77 22.61
CA PRO A 279 -40.52 -23.43 21.79
C PRO A 279 -41.63 -22.48 21.34
N THR A 280 -42.21 -22.77 20.17
CA THR A 280 -43.28 -21.98 19.57
C THR A 280 -44.50 -21.84 20.48
N GLU A 281 -44.87 -22.89 21.22
CA GLU A 281 -46.00 -22.86 22.16
C GLU A 281 -45.81 -21.87 23.32
N VAL A 282 -44.55 -21.60 23.73
CA VAL A 282 -44.24 -20.60 24.76
C VAL A 282 -44.40 -19.19 24.19
N LEU A 283 -44.05 -18.97 22.92
CA LEU A 283 -44.22 -17.69 22.22
C LEU A 283 -45.71 -17.38 22.02
N GLU A 284 -46.49 -18.36 21.58
CA GLU A 284 -47.94 -18.22 21.38
C GLU A 284 -48.68 -17.92 22.70
N ALA A 285 -48.32 -18.61 23.79
CA ALA A 285 -48.86 -18.34 25.12
C ALA A 285 -48.51 -16.93 25.62
N SER A 286 -47.28 -16.46 25.35
CA SER A 286 -46.82 -15.10 25.67
C SER A 286 -47.57 -14.02 24.88
N LYS A 287 -47.86 -14.30 23.60
CA LYS A 287 -48.69 -13.43 22.75
C LYS A 287 -50.12 -13.34 23.23
N THR A 288 -50.71 -14.50 23.55
CA THR A 288 -52.08 -14.58 24.09
C THR A 288 -52.24 -13.76 25.37
N LEU A 289 -51.28 -13.86 26.29
CA LEU A 289 -51.27 -13.07 27.52
C LEU A 289 -51.14 -11.56 27.24
N SER A 290 -50.28 -11.18 26.29
CA SER A 290 -50.08 -9.78 25.91
C SER A 290 -51.34 -9.18 25.27
N ASP A 291 -52.00 -9.93 24.39
CA ASP A 291 -53.27 -9.53 23.77
C ASP A 291 -54.39 -9.37 24.81
N LEU A 292 -54.49 -10.28 25.78
CA LEU A 292 -55.47 -10.19 26.86
C LEU A 292 -55.23 -8.96 27.74
N ARG A 293 -53.97 -8.65 28.07
CA ARG A 293 -53.59 -7.44 28.81
C ARG A 293 -53.93 -6.17 28.04
N LEU A 294 -53.70 -6.16 26.73
CA LEU A 294 -54.07 -5.04 25.86
C LEU A 294 -55.59 -4.85 25.84
N LYS A 295 -56.35 -5.93 25.68
CA LYS A 295 -57.82 -5.91 25.73
C LYS A 295 -58.35 -5.41 27.08
N LEU A 296 -57.75 -5.84 28.20
CA LEU A 296 -58.10 -5.34 29.53
C LEU A 296 -57.83 -3.82 29.64
N SER A 297 -56.65 -3.38 29.22
CA SER A 297 -56.29 -1.95 29.22
C SER A 297 -57.27 -1.11 28.40
N GLN A 298 -57.66 -1.60 27.21
CA GLN A 298 -58.65 -0.94 26.36
C GLN A 298 -60.05 -0.92 26.99
N ALA A 299 -60.48 -2.05 27.58
CA ALA A 299 -61.77 -2.14 28.27
C ALA A 299 -61.85 -1.19 29.49
N MET A 300 -60.76 -1.07 30.24
CA MET A 300 -60.65 -0.13 31.36
C MET A 300 -60.66 1.33 30.88
N ALA A 301 -59.93 1.65 29.81
CA ALA A 301 -59.90 3.00 29.23
C ALA A 301 -61.26 3.41 28.64
N ALA A 302 -62.00 2.47 28.04
CA ALA A 302 -63.33 2.67 27.49
C ALA A 302 -64.46 2.65 28.54
N LYS A 303 -64.14 2.41 29.83
CA LYS A 303 -65.11 2.27 30.93
C LYS A 303 -66.21 1.25 30.63
N GLU A 304 -65.82 0.12 30.06
CA GLU A 304 -66.74 -0.97 29.76
C GLU A 304 -67.34 -1.59 31.02
N ALA A 305 -68.39 -2.41 30.84
CA ALA A 305 -69.11 -3.02 31.94
C ALA A 305 -68.21 -3.90 32.83
N GLU A 306 -68.46 -3.86 34.13
CA GLU A 306 -67.64 -4.49 35.18
C GLU A 306 -67.54 -6.02 35.01
N ASP A 307 -68.56 -6.65 34.43
CA ASP A 307 -68.59 -8.08 34.11
C ASP A 307 -67.56 -8.45 33.02
N LYS A 308 -67.39 -7.60 31.99
CA LYS A 308 -66.42 -7.80 30.93
C LYS A 308 -64.98 -7.60 31.42
N VAL A 309 -64.76 -6.60 32.27
CA VAL A 309 -63.45 -6.37 32.92
C VAL A 309 -63.08 -7.56 33.81
N SER A 310 -64.03 -8.05 34.61
CA SER A 310 -63.81 -9.21 35.49
C SER A 310 -63.50 -10.50 34.72
N ARG A 311 -64.16 -10.72 33.58
CA ARG A 311 -63.87 -11.88 32.71
C ARG A 311 -62.46 -11.81 32.12
N LEU A 312 -62.05 -10.64 31.61
CA LEU A 312 -60.70 -10.45 31.06
C LEU A 312 -59.62 -10.62 32.14
N GLN A 313 -59.88 -10.23 33.38
CA GLN A 313 -58.97 -10.48 34.49
C GLN A 313 -58.82 -11.99 34.79
N ALA A 314 -59.93 -12.74 34.82
CA ALA A 314 -59.89 -14.19 35.01
C ALA A 314 -59.16 -14.91 33.85
N ASP A 315 -59.39 -14.47 32.61
CA ASP A 315 -58.71 -15.02 31.42
C ASP A 315 -57.20 -14.74 31.46
N ILE A 316 -56.79 -13.56 31.95
CA ILE A 316 -55.37 -13.22 32.16
C ILE A 316 -54.76 -14.14 33.22
N GLU A 317 -55.42 -14.35 34.36
CA GLU A 317 -54.89 -15.23 35.41
C GLU A 317 -54.68 -16.67 34.89
N LEU A 318 -55.62 -17.19 34.11
CA LEU A 318 -55.48 -18.51 33.47
C LEU A 318 -54.31 -18.54 32.48
N ALA A 319 -54.18 -17.51 31.63
CA ALA A 319 -53.09 -17.39 30.68
C ALA A 319 -51.71 -17.24 31.36
N GLU A 320 -51.64 -16.53 32.49
CA GLU A 320 -50.41 -16.39 33.28
C GLU A 320 -49.98 -17.71 33.91
N VAL A 321 -50.93 -18.49 34.44
CA VAL A 321 -50.66 -19.83 34.99
C VAL A 321 -50.20 -20.77 33.88
N ALA A 322 -50.87 -20.78 32.74
CA ALA A 322 -50.50 -21.60 31.58
C ALA A 322 -49.10 -21.26 31.06
N LEU A 323 -48.79 -19.97 30.86
CA LEU A 323 -47.46 -19.54 30.43
C LEU A 323 -46.38 -19.89 31.46
N ARG A 324 -46.69 -19.78 32.77
CA ARG A 324 -45.75 -20.14 33.83
C ARG A 324 -45.44 -21.64 33.83
N GLN A 325 -46.46 -22.48 33.64
CA GLN A 325 -46.28 -23.92 33.55
C GLN A 325 -45.44 -24.29 32.33
N LEU A 326 -45.78 -23.77 31.15
CA LEU A 326 -45.01 -24.00 29.92
C LEU A 326 -43.54 -23.57 30.09
N LYS A 327 -43.29 -22.41 30.68
CA LYS A 327 -41.90 -21.96 30.94
C LYS A 327 -41.17 -22.91 31.89
N ALA A 328 -41.83 -23.44 32.92
CA ALA A 328 -41.22 -24.41 33.82
C ALA A 328 -40.88 -25.73 33.12
N ASP A 329 -41.77 -26.22 32.24
CA ASP A 329 -41.59 -27.48 31.51
C ASP A 329 -40.37 -27.43 30.56
N TYR A 330 -40.08 -26.27 29.98
CA TYR A 330 -38.89 -26.03 29.14
C TYR A 330 -37.69 -25.42 29.89
N GLY A 331 -37.78 -25.27 31.21
CA GLY A 331 -36.71 -24.70 32.03
C GLY A 331 -36.35 -23.26 31.67
N LEU A 332 -37.33 -22.46 31.23
CA LEU A 332 -37.18 -21.05 30.79
C LEU A 332 -37.36 -20.05 31.92
#